data_AF-A0A4R6VRB2-F1
#
_entry.id   AF-A0A4R6VRB2-F1
#
_cell.length_a   1.000
_cell.length_b   1.000
_cell.length_c   1.000
_cell.angle_alpha   90.00
_cell.angle_beta   90.00
_cell.angle_gamma   90.00
#
_symmetry.space_group_name_H-M   'P 1'
#
loop_
_entity.id
_entity.type
_entity.pdbx_description
1 polymer ?
#
loop_
_entity_poly.entity_id
_entity_poly.type
_entity_poly.pdbx_seq_one_letter_code
_entity_poly.pdbx_strand_id
1 'polypeptide(L)'
;MTATRPVDPGPEPPHPLAPGAQPAAIADALWSEDRRRFLESYDRELARARSTLDLTSLFTMLEQWRGLAAMQSRPEQYRRNLRKAAELITGEPSPEDEPIQVTRAKAGA
;
A
#
# COMPACT_ATOMS: atom_id res chain seq x y z
N MET A 1 36.43 14.22 -34.84
CA MET A 1 35.04 14.73 -34.67
C MET A 1 34.25 13.66 -33.93
N THR A 2 34.02 13.83 -32.64
CA THR A 2 33.20 12.92 -31.82
C THR A 2 31.82 13.56 -31.68
N ALA A 3 30.80 12.94 -32.27
CA ALA A 3 29.43 13.38 -32.14
C ALA A 3 28.89 12.91 -30.78
N THR A 4 28.63 13.85 -29.87
CA THR A 4 27.87 13.59 -28.64
C THR A 4 26.42 13.34 -29.03
N ARG A 5 25.97 12.08 -28.91
CA ARG A 5 24.56 11.72 -29.09
C ARG A 5 23.76 12.30 -27.91
N PRO A 6 22.65 13.03 -28.15
CA PRO A 6 21.77 13.44 -27.07
C PRO A 6 21.16 12.20 -26.42
N VAL A 7 21.26 12.11 -25.09
CA VAL A 7 20.49 11.15 -24.29
C VAL A 7 19.03 11.57 -24.40
N ASP A 8 18.23 10.74 -25.06
CA ASP A 8 16.77 10.87 -25.05
C ASP A 8 16.31 10.67 -23.60
N PRO A 9 15.51 11.57 -22.99
CA PRO A 9 14.93 11.30 -21.69
C PRO A 9 14.05 10.06 -21.82
N GLY A 10 14.53 8.94 -21.29
CA GLY A 10 13.78 7.70 -21.23
C GLY A 10 12.43 7.91 -20.53
N PRO A 11 11.45 7.00 -20.73
CA PRO A 11 10.15 7.13 -20.11
C PRO A 11 10.30 7.31 -18.59
N GLU A 12 9.49 8.20 -18.01
CA GLU A 12 9.51 8.43 -16.57
C GLU A 12 9.35 7.09 -15.83
N PRO A 13 10.14 6.86 -14.76
CA PRO A 13 10.04 5.63 -14.00
C PRO A 13 8.59 5.46 -13.51
N PRO A 14 8.01 4.26 -13.63
CA PRO A 14 6.65 4.00 -13.20
C PRO A 14 6.50 4.37 -11.71
N HIS A 15 5.31 4.82 -11.33
CA HIS A 15 4.99 5.16 -9.96
C HIS A 15 5.49 4.06 -9.00
N PRO A 16 6.15 4.36 -7.87
CA PRO A 16 6.76 3.35 -6.99
C PRO A 16 5.80 2.26 -6.49
N LEU A 17 4.49 2.55 -6.53
CA LEU A 17 3.38 1.65 -6.18
C LEU A 17 2.54 1.18 -7.38
N ALA A 18 3.08 1.27 -8.60
CA ALA A 18 2.47 0.66 -9.78
C ALA A 18 2.39 -0.87 -9.62
N PRO A 19 1.47 -1.57 -10.30
CA PRO A 19 1.38 -3.03 -10.24
C PRO A 19 2.75 -3.71 -10.42
N GLY A 20 3.06 -4.71 -9.58
CA GLY A 20 4.40 -5.30 -9.51
C GLY A 20 5.43 -4.48 -8.72
N ALA A 21 4.98 -3.55 -7.87
CA ALA A 21 5.84 -2.78 -6.98
C ALA A 21 6.76 -3.68 -6.14
N GLN A 22 7.97 -3.20 -5.89
CA GLN A 22 8.93 -3.90 -5.03
C GLN A 22 8.40 -3.97 -3.58
N PRO A 23 8.61 -5.09 -2.85
CA PRO A 23 8.20 -5.21 -1.46
C PRO A 23 8.71 -4.07 -0.55
N ALA A 24 9.93 -3.58 -0.80
CA ALA A 24 10.50 -2.45 -0.09
C ALA A 24 9.71 -1.14 -0.33
N ALA A 25 9.32 -0.86 -1.57
CA ALA A 25 8.51 0.32 -1.91
C ALA A 25 7.12 0.26 -1.26
N ILE A 26 6.53 -0.95 -1.19
CA ILE A 26 5.27 -1.17 -0.46
C ILE A 26 5.48 -0.89 1.03
N ALA A 27 6.53 -1.45 1.65
CA ALA A 27 6.81 -1.28 3.07
C ALA A 27 7.03 0.19 3.47
N ASP A 28 7.71 0.97 2.62
CA ASP A 28 8.05 2.37 2.92
C ASP A 28 6.85 3.32 2.76
N ALA A 29 5.86 2.93 1.95
CA ALA A 29 4.63 3.70 1.77
C ALA A 29 3.54 3.37 2.82
N LEU A 30 3.73 2.31 3.62
CA LEU A 30 2.81 1.92 4.68
C LEU A 30 3.07 2.70 5.97
N TRP A 31 2.00 3.00 6.70
CA TRP A 31 2.07 3.51 8.05
C TRP A 31 2.68 2.48 9.00
N SER A 32 3.26 2.94 10.11
CA SER A 32 4.07 2.08 10.99
C SER A 32 3.35 0.82 11.47
N GLU A 33 2.05 0.91 11.76
CA GLU A 33 1.27 -0.26 12.19
C GLU A 33 1.05 -1.28 11.07
N ASP A 34 0.67 -0.81 9.88
CA ASP A 34 0.44 -1.67 8.72
C ASP A 34 1.75 -2.22 8.16
N ARG A 35 2.84 -1.44 8.22
CA ARG A 35 4.20 -1.88 7.83
C ARG A 35 4.63 -3.10 8.65
N ARG A 36 4.36 -3.12 9.95
CA ARG A 36 4.66 -4.29 10.79
C ARG A 36 3.87 -5.52 10.34
N ARG A 37 2.55 -5.38 10.16
CA ARG A 37 1.67 -6.48 9.71
C ARG A 37 2.04 -6.98 8.30
N PHE A 38 2.48 -6.09 7.43
CA PHE A 38 3.02 -6.41 6.12
C PHE A 38 4.27 -7.28 6.23
N LEU A 39 5.26 -6.87 7.03
CA LEU A 39 6.52 -7.63 7.18
C LEU A 39 6.28 -9.03 7.77
N GLU A 40 5.39 -9.15 8.77
CA GLU A 40 4.99 -10.44 9.33
C GLU A 40 4.32 -11.35 8.28
N SER A 41 3.44 -10.78 7.45
CA SER A 41 2.77 -11.52 6.37
C SER A 41 3.74 -11.90 5.25
N TYR A 42 4.67 -11.02 4.90
CA TYR A 42 5.68 -11.23 3.88
C TYR A 42 6.61 -12.38 4.26
N ASP A 43 7.12 -12.41 5.49
CA ASP A 43 7.97 -13.50 5.97
C ASP A 43 7.26 -14.86 5.92
N ARG A 44 5.99 -14.91 6.38
CA ARG A 44 5.17 -16.12 6.34
C ARG A 44 4.95 -16.64 4.91
N GLU A 45 4.49 -15.78 3.99
CA GLU A 45 4.21 -16.20 2.62
C GLU A 45 5.49 -16.53 1.85
N LEU A 46 6.61 -15.85 2.13
CA LEU A 46 7.90 -16.17 1.53
C LEU A 46 8.41 -17.54 1.98
N ALA A 47 8.28 -17.86 3.28
CA ALA A 47 8.62 -19.18 3.80
C ALA A 47 7.77 -20.29 3.18
N ARG A 48 6.46 -20.04 3.01
CA ARG A 48 5.54 -20.96 2.32
C ARG A 48 5.92 -21.14 0.86
N ALA A 49 6.15 -20.05 0.13
CA ALA A 49 6.52 -20.10 -1.27
C ALA A 49 7.84 -20.87 -1.49
N ARG A 50 8.80 -20.75 -0.58
CA ARG A 50 10.04 -21.52 -0.60
C ARG A 50 9.81 -23.03 -0.41
N SER A 51 8.87 -23.44 0.44
CA SER A 51 8.61 -24.85 0.72
C SER A 51 7.75 -25.52 -0.35
N THR A 52 6.83 -24.78 -0.97
CA THR A 52 5.92 -25.30 -2.00
C THR A 52 6.39 -25.05 -3.43
N LEU A 53 7.38 -24.17 -3.61
CA LEU A 53 7.80 -23.62 -4.91
C LEU A 53 6.66 -22.90 -5.67
N ASP A 54 5.64 -22.45 -4.95
CA ASP A 54 4.50 -21.71 -5.49
C ASP A 54 4.51 -20.26 -4.96
N LEU A 55 4.74 -19.32 -5.88
CA LEU A 55 4.80 -17.88 -5.58
C LEU A 55 3.42 -17.20 -5.61
N THR A 56 2.34 -17.91 -5.99
CA THR A 56 1.02 -17.31 -6.23
C THR A 56 0.47 -16.60 -5.00
N SER A 57 0.57 -17.23 -3.83
CA SER A 57 0.09 -16.64 -2.56
C SER A 57 0.92 -15.40 -2.17
N LEU A 58 2.24 -15.44 -2.39
CA LEU A 58 3.13 -14.31 -2.14
C LEU A 58 2.79 -13.10 -3.03
N PHE A 59 2.62 -13.30 -4.33
CA PHE A 59 2.23 -12.23 -5.25
C PHE A 59 0.84 -11.66 -4.95
N THR A 60 -0.12 -12.53 -4.62
CA THR A 60 -1.47 -12.09 -4.24
C THR A 60 -1.44 -11.19 -3.01
N MET A 61 -0.66 -11.59 -1.99
CA MET A 61 -0.47 -10.81 -0.78
C MET A 61 0.21 -9.46 -1.08
N LEU A 62 1.28 -9.45 -1.89
CA LEU A 62 1.95 -8.21 -2.29
C LEU A 62 1.00 -7.22 -2.98
N GLU A 63 0.14 -7.69 -3.90
CA GLU A 63 -0.80 -6.82 -4.60
C GLU A 63 -1.89 -6.24 -3.67
N GLN A 64 -2.34 -7.01 -2.68
CA GLN A 64 -3.28 -6.50 -1.66
C GLN A 64 -2.66 -5.38 -0.84
N TRP A 65 -1.44 -5.58 -0.33
CA TRP A 65 -0.72 -4.56 0.45
C TRP A 65 -0.30 -3.37 -0.39
N ARG A 66 0.06 -3.56 -1.67
CA ARG A 66 0.32 -2.47 -2.61
C ARG A 66 -0.91 -1.57 -2.77
N GLY A 67 -2.11 -2.14 -2.86
CA GLY A 67 -3.35 -1.38 -2.90
C GLY A 67 -3.53 -0.52 -1.65
N LEU A 68 -3.29 -1.08 -0.47
CA LEU A 68 -3.35 -0.33 0.79
C LEU A 68 -2.30 0.78 0.87
N ALA A 69 -1.04 0.48 0.50
CA ALA A 69 0.05 1.45 0.46
C ALA A 69 -0.27 2.61 -0.50
N ALA A 70 -0.86 2.31 -1.67
CA ALA A 70 -1.29 3.33 -2.62
C ALA A 70 -2.37 4.26 -2.02
N MET A 71 -3.31 3.71 -1.24
CA MET A 71 -4.28 4.54 -0.51
C MET A 71 -3.59 5.41 0.55
N GLN A 72 -2.69 4.84 1.35
CA GLN A 72 -2.02 5.56 2.46
C GLN A 72 -1.04 6.64 1.99
N SER A 73 -0.43 6.47 0.81
CA SER A 73 0.42 7.50 0.17
C SER A 73 -0.32 8.81 -0.15
N ARG A 74 -1.66 8.82 -0.06
CA ARG A 74 -2.52 10.01 -0.21
C ARG A 74 -3.29 10.25 1.09
N PRO A 75 -2.62 10.74 2.15
CA PRO A 75 -3.16 10.73 3.51
C PRO A 75 -4.51 11.45 3.65
N GLU A 76 -4.67 12.62 3.01
CA GLU A 76 -5.94 13.37 3.06
C GLU A 76 -7.10 12.63 2.38
N GLN A 77 -6.82 12.00 1.23
CA GLN A 77 -7.83 11.24 0.50
C GLN A 77 -8.20 9.96 1.25
N TYR A 78 -7.22 9.32 1.88
CA TYR A 78 -7.43 8.16 2.73
C TYR A 78 -8.27 8.49 3.97
N ARG A 79 -7.95 9.57 4.69
CA ARG A 79 -8.76 10.06 5.83
C ARG A 79 -10.20 10.32 5.45
N ARG A 80 -10.43 11.01 4.33
CA ARG A 80 -11.78 11.30 3.82
C ARG A 80 -12.56 10.03 3.47
N ASN A 81 -11.90 9.04 2.86
CA ASN A 81 -12.56 7.79 2.50
C ASN A 81 -12.91 6.95 3.73
N LEU A 82 -12.01 6.89 4.73
CA LEU A 82 -12.27 6.21 6.00
C LEU A 82 -13.43 6.87 6.77
N ARG A 83 -13.46 8.20 6.81
CA ARG A 83 -14.57 8.96 7.43
C ARG A 83 -15.91 8.60 6.80
N LYS A 84 -15.99 8.64 5.47
CA LYS A 84 -17.20 8.24 4.73
C LYS A 84 -17.59 6.79 4.98
N ALA A 85 -16.62 5.87 5.02
CA ALA A 85 -16.89 4.46 5.31
C ALA A 85 -17.43 4.27 6.74
N ALA A 86 -16.84 4.95 7.72
CA ALA A 86 -17.31 4.95 9.11
C ALA A 86 -18.73 5.52 9.23
N GLU A 87 -19.02 6.63 8.55
CA GLU A 87 -20.36 7.23 8.50
C GLU A 87 -21.39 6.28 7.89
N LEU A 88 -21.05 5.62 6.78
CA LEU A 88 -21.94 4.67 6.12
C LEU A 88 -22.22 3.43 6.98
N ILE A 89 -21.21 2.93 7.71
CA ILE A 89 -21.34 1.73 8.54
C ILE A 89 -22.05 2.03 9.86
N THR A 90 -21.74 3.15 10.49
CA THR A 90 -22.27 3.51 11.82
C THR A 90 -23.57 4.30 11.76
N GLY A 91 -23.87 4.95 10.63
CA GLY A 91 -24.99 5.89 10.49
C GLY A 91 -24.77 7.26 11.13
N GLU A 92 -23.60 7.48 11.75
CA GLU A 92 -23.28 8.68 12.53
C GLU A 92 -22.13 9.48 11.87
N PRO A 93 -22.15 10.83 11.93
CA PRO A 93 -21.07 11.66 11.42
C PRO A 93 -19.74 11.33 12.10
N SER A 94 -18.65 11.23 11.34
CA SER A 94 -17.30 11.02 11.90
C SER A 94 -16.55 12.35 11.98
N PRO A 95 -16.12 12.80 13.18
CA PRO A 95 -15.45 14.09 13.37
C PRO A 95 -14.14 14.23 12.57
N GLU A 96 -13.74 15.48 12.31
CA GLU A 96 -12.54 15.75 11.52
C GLU A 96 -11.22 15.53 12.27
N ASP A 97 -11.26 15.88 13.55
CA ASP A 97 -10.20 15.74 14.55
C ASP A 97 -10.13 14.34 15.17
N GLU A 98 -11.01 13.42 14.77
CA GLU A 98 -10.99 12.05 15.28
C GLU A 98 -9.65 11.35 14.92
N PRO A 99 -9.01 10.66 15.89
CA PRO A 99 -7.84 9.84 15.61
C PRO A 99 -8.17 8.78 14.55
N ILE A 100 -7.34 8.67 13.53
CA ILE A 100 -7.63 7.81 12.37
C ILE A 100 -7.83 6.33 12.72
N GLN A 101 -7.23 5.88 13.82
CA GLN A 101 -7.42 4.52 14.35
C GLN A 101 -8.88 4.27 14.76
N VAL A 102 -9.54 5.27 15.34
CA VAL A 102 -10.94 5.19 15.75
C VAL A 102 -11.85 5.16 14.51
N THR A 103 -11.58 6.02 13.54
CA THR A 103 -12.33 6.05 12.27
C THR A 103 -12.14 4.75 11.48
N ARG A 104 -10.93 4.16 11.48
CA ARG A 104 -10.66 2.85 10.88
C ARG A 104 -11.46 1.73 11.53
N ALA A 105 -11.47 1.67 12.85
CA ALA A 105 -12.24 0.68 13.59
C ALA A 105 -13.74 0.76 13.26
N LYS A 106 -14.31 1.97 13.18
CA LYS A 106 -15.69 2.20 12.75
C LYS A 106 -15.94 1.78 11.30
N ALA A 107 -14.95 2.00 10.43
CA ALA A 107 -15.00 1.63 9.02
C ALA A 107 -14.74 0.13 8.76
N GLY A 108 -14.45 -0.67 9.79
CA GLY A 108 -14.13 -2.10 9.67
C GLY A 108 -12.76 -2.39 9.03
N ALA A 109 -11.79 -1.47 9.17
CA ALA A 109 -10.47 -1.51 8.53
C ALA A 109 -9.28 -1.36 9.50
#